data_AF-X1UXA6-F1
#
_entry.id   AF-X1UXA6-F1
#
_cell.length_a   1.000
_cell.length_b   1.000
_cell.length_c   1.000
_cell.angle_alpha   90.00
_cell.angle_beta   90.00
_cell.angle_gamma   90.00
#
_symmetry.space_group_name_H-M   'P 1'
#
loop_
_entity.id
_entity.type
_entity.pdbx_description
1 polymer ?
#
loop_
_entity_poly.entity_id
_entity_poly.type
_entity_poly.pdbx_seq_one_letter_code
_entity_poly.pdbx_strand_id
1 'polypeptide(L)'
;DLISQQGKFEAKIGNDTVFIGGKDKDIASVCRGDPTCARIDRPQQSQEGYVAQFSFGITLSAEAAKRHAKITEDLESSIENPEYLSEPLNLYLDDKIVNSLLISKGLKGRVTTQISISGSGIGETQDEAFRDAEESMKKLQTILITGSLPYKLEIVKLDTISPVLGEEFVNSILLAGAVALLAVSLFIFIRYRKVKSSLALLITAISEIIIILGIAALIEWNLDLPSIAGILATIGTGIDQQIIILDEARQGTFLSLKQRMKRAFSIILGAYFT
;
A
#
# COMPACT_ATOMS: atom_id res chain seq x y z
N ASP A 1 24.62 0.52 -26.20
CA ASP A 1 24.47 -0.94 -26.29
C ASP A 1 24.18 -1.69 -24.98
N LEU A 2 23.86 -1.03 -23.86
CA LEU A 2 23.52 -1.71 -22.59
C LEU A 2 22.03 -1.72 -22.25
N ILE A 3 21.15 -1.41 -23.21
CA ILE A 3 19.70 -1.35 -23.01
C ILE A 3 19.01 -2.19 -24.09
N SER A 4 19.08 -3.52 -24.05
CA SER A 4 18.19 -4.30 -24.93
C SER A 4 17.96 -5.77 -24.62
N GLN A 5 18.45 -6.34 -23.52
CA GLN A 5 18.01 -7.68 -23.16
C GLN A 5 16.78 -7.57 -22.27
N GLN A 6 15.62 -7.52 -22.94
CA GLN A 6 14.34 -7.94 -22.36
C GLN A 6 14.63 -9.27 -21.67
N GLY A 7 14.23 -9.41 -20.41
CA GLY A 7 14.35 -10.73 -19.80
C GLY A 7 13.56 -11.78 -20.61
N LYS A 8 13.61 -13.03 -20.19
CA LYS A 8 12.95 -14.13 -20.90
C LYS A 8 12.12 -14.95 -19.92
N PHE A 9 10.79 -14.89 -20.06
CA PHE A 9 9.91 -15.85 -19.40
C PHE A 9 9.61 -17.02 -20.35
N GLU A 10 9.91 -18.25 -19.92
CA GLU A 10 9.64 -19.47 -20.68
C GLU A 10 9.02 -20.53 -19.79
N ALA A 11 7.95 -21.18 -20.24
CA ALA A 11 7.45 -22.40 -19.63
C ALA A 11 7.93 -23.60 -20.44
N LYS A 12 8.64 -24.53 -19.80
CA LYS A 12 9.24 -25.71 -20.45
C LYS A 12 8.79 -27.00 -19.80
N ILE A 13 8.65 -28.04 -20.59
CA ILE A 13 8.51 -29.43 -20.13
C ILE A 13 9.75 -30.16 -20.64
N GLY A 14 10.52 -30.74 -19.74
CA GLY A 14 11.87 -31.22 -20.06
C GLY A 14 12.70 -30.11 -20.70
N ASN A 15 13.14 -30.33 -21.94
CA ASN A 15 13.89 -29.35 -22.73
C ASN A 15 13.03 -28.54 -23.72
N ASP A 16 11.75 -28.89 -23.88
CA ASP A 16 10.88 -28.30 -24.88
C ASP A 16 10.12 -27.09 -24.34
N THR A 17 10.12 -26.01 -25.12
CA THR A 17 9.42 -24.76 -24.76
C THR A 17 7.96 -24.83 -25.17
N VAL A 18 7.08 -24.76 -24.18
CA VAL A 18 5.63 -24.84 -24.35
C VAL A 18 5.09 -23.46 -24.78
N PHE A 19 5.31 -22.45 -23.94
CA PHE A 19 4.86 -21.09 -24.18
C PHE A 19 5.82 -20.06 -23.57
N ILE A 20 5.87 -18.89 -24.20
CA ILE A 20 6.77 -17.79 -23.85
C ILE A 20 5.92 -16.58 -23.42
N GLY A 21 6.33 -15.95 -22.34
CA GLY A 21 5.65 -14.78 -21.77
C GLY A 21 6.18 -13.46 -22.32
N GLY A 22 5.39 -12.41 -22.14
CA GLY A 22 5.65 -11.07 -22.65
C GLY A 22 4.54 -10.58 -23.58
N LYS A 23 4.49 -9.27 -23.80
CA LYS A 23 3.51 -8.60 -24.65
C LYS A 23 3.49 -9.25 -26.05
N ASP A 24 2.31 -9.66 -26.50
CA ASP A 24 2.04 -10.21 -27.84
C ASP A 24 2.66 -11.59 -28.16
N LYS A 25 2.97 -12.42 -27.16
CA LYS A 25 3.47 -13.80 -27.36
C LYS A 25 2.36 -14.85 -27.17
N ASP A 26 2.56 -15.78 -26.24
CA ASP A 26 1.77 -17.00 -26.14
C ASP A 26 0.71 -16.99 -25.05
N ILE A 27 0.78 -16.06 -24.11
CA ILE A 27 -0.22 -15.90 -23.04
C ILE A 27 -1.13 -14.73 -23.45
N ALA A 28 -2.34 -15.06 -23.90
CA ALA A 28 -3.32 -14.07 -24.35
C ALA A 28 -3.98 -13.34 -23.17
N SER A 29 -4.27 -14.06 -22.08
CA SER A 29 -4.81 -13.46 -20.86
C SER A 29 -4.53 -14.31 -19.63
N VAL A 30 -4.47 -13.65 -18.47
CA VAL A 30 -4.39 -14.27 -17.15
C VAL A 30 -5.53 -13.71 -16.32
N CYS A 31 -6.39 -14.58 -15.79
CA CYS A 31 -7.52 -14.14 -14.98
C CYS A 31 -7.04 -13.46 -13.68
N ARG A 32 -7.57 -12.27 -13.40
CA ARG A 32 -7.34 -11.51 -12.16
C ARG A 32 -8.65 -10.89 -11.67
N GLY A 33 -8.86 -10.94 -10.36
CA GLY A 33 -9.94 -10.18 -9.69
C GLY A 33 -11.36 -10.65 -10.00
N ASP A 34 -11.55 -11.70 -10.79
CA ASP A 34 -12.86 -12.31 -11.08
C ASP A 34 -12.99 -13.66 -10.34
N PRO A 35 -13.92 -13.80 -9.37
CA PRO A 35 -14.14 -15.03 -8.62
C PRO A 35 -14.51 -16.25 -9.47
N THR A 36 -15.01 -16.04 -10.70
CA THR A 36 -15.40 -17.13 -11.61
C THR A 36 -14.21 -17.82 -12.26
N CYS A 37 -13.06 -17.15 -12.34
CA CYS A 37 -11.85 -17.69 -12.96
C CYS A 37 -10.59 -17.59 -12.11
N ALA A 38 -10.62 -16.93 -10.94
CA ALA A 38 -9.56 -16.95 -9.94
C ALA A 38 -10.18 -17.05 -8.54
N ARG A 39 -9.85 -18.11 -7.80
CA ARG A 39 -10.39 -18.34 -6.46
C ARG A 39 -9.36 -18.94 -5.52
N ILE A 40 -9.53 -18.64 -4.24
CA ILE A 40 -8.83 -19.29 -3.14
C ILE A 40 -9.88 -20.04 -2.34
N ASP A 41 -9.70 -21.35 -2.23
CA ASP A 41 -10.57 -22.22 -1.47
C ASP A 41 -10.34 -22.02 0.04
N ARG A 42 -11.36 -22.37 0.83
CA ARG A 42 -11.29 -22.21 2.28
C ARG A 42 -10.16 -23.07 2.86
N PRO A 43 -9.28 -22.51 3.71
CA PRO A 43 -8.18 -23.27 4.30
C PRO A 43 -8.66 -24.55 4.99
N GLN A 44 -8.04 -25.68 4.66
CA GLN A 44 -8.29 -26.98 5.28
C GLN A 44 -7.18 -27.29 6.29
N GLN A 45 -7.54 -27.99 7.36
CA GLN A 45 -6.55 -28.41 8.35
C GLN A 45 -5.68 -29.55 7.80
N SER A 46 -4.36 -29.41 7.92
CA SER A 46 -3.34 -30.39 7.55
C SER A 46 -2.53 -30.81 8.80
N GLN A 47 -1.66 -31.81 8.66
CA GLN A 47 -0.81 -32.28 9.77
C GLN A 47 0.15 -31.20 10.30
N GLU A 48 0.49 -30.21 9.47
CA GLU A 48 1.45 -29.13 9.77
C GLU A 48 0.79 -27.73 9.76
N GLY A 49 -0.52 -27.63 10.03
CA GLY A 49 -1.23 -26.33 10.13
C GLY A 49 -2.45 -26.27 9.23
N TYR A 50 -2.61 -25.17 8.47
CA TYR A 50 -3.67 -24.97 7.50
C TYR A 50 -3.11 -24.83 6.09
N VAL A 51 -3.85 -25.37 5.11
CA VAL A 51 -3.51 -25.28 3.69
C VAL A 51 -4.68 -24.66 2.94
N ALA A 52 -4.41 -23.59 2.20
CA ALA A 52 -5.39 -22.95 1.33
C ALA A 52 -5.00 -23.20 -0.13
N GLN A 53 -5.89 -23.80 -0.92
CA GLN A 53 -5.65 -24.03 -2.34
C GLN A 53 -6.12 -22.82 -3.14
N PHE A 54 -5.35 -22.42 -4.15
CA PHE A 54 -5.78 -21.42 -5.11
C PHE A 54 -5.84 -22.02 -6.51
N SER A 55 -6.69 -21.46 -7.35
CA SER A 55 -6.75 -21.77 -8.77
C SER A 55 -7.06 -20.52 -9.58
N PHE A 56 -6.42 -20.37 -10.74
CA PHE A 56 -6.78 -19.34 -11.70
C PHE A 56 -6.61 -19.79 -13.15
N GLY A 57 -7.47 -19.27 -14.03
CA GLY A 57 -7.43 -19.56 -15.46
C GLY A 57 -6.44 -18.69 -16.23
N ILE A 58 -5.77 -19.29 -17.21
CA ILE A 58 -5.01 -18.60 -18.26
C ILE A 58 -5.56 -18.96 -19.64
N THR A 59 -5.41 -18.03 -20.58
CA THR A 59 -5.70 -18.27 -22.00
C THR A 59 -4.41 -18.22 -22.79
N LEU A 60 -4.06 -19.32 -23.44
CA LEU A 60 -2.94 -19.45 -24.36
C LEU A 60 -3.34 -19.11 -25.80
N SER A 61 -2.36 -18.70 -26.60
CA SER A 61 -2.48 -18.64 -28.07
C SER A 61 -2.77 -20.03 -28.65
N ALA A 62 -3.35 -20.06 -29.86
CA ALA A 62 -3.64 -21.33 -30.54
C ALA A 62 -2.35 -22.12 -30.82
N GLU A 63 -1.25 -21.42 -31.12
CA GLU A 63 0.07 -22.00 -31.38
C GLU A 63 0.65 -22.63 -30.11
N ALA A 64 0.58 -21.95 -28.97
CA ALA A 64 1.02 -22.48 -27.69
C ALA A 64 0.18 -23.67 -27.23
N ALA A 65 -1.15 -23.61 -27.40
CA ALA A 65 -2.04 -24.73 -27.10
C ALA A 65 -1.69 -25.99 -27.90
N LYS A 66 -1.35 -25.82 -29.20
CA LYS A 66 -0.89 -26.93 -30.06
C LYS A 66 0.47 -27.47 -29.63
N ARG A 67 1.43 -26.60 -29.30
CA ARG A 67 2.75 -27.04 -28.79
C ARG A 67 2.62 -27.81 -27.48
N HIS A 68 1.82 -27.30 -26.54
CA HIS A 68 1.53 -27.98 -25.28
C HIS A 68 0.93 -29.38 -25.52
N ALA A 69 -0.09 -29.49 -26.37
CA ALA A 69 -0.70 -30.77 -26.70
C ALA A 69 0.33 -31.75 -27.27
N LYS A 70 1.14 -31.32 -28.24
CA LYS A 70 2.16 -32.15 -28.89
C LYS A 70 3.22 -32.64 -27.89
N ILE A 71 3.76 -31.75 -27.05
CA ILE A 71 4.79 -32.12 -26.07
C ILE A 71 4.22 -33.10 -25.03
N THR A 72 2.99 -32.87 -24.57
CA THR A 72 2.37 -33.73 -23.55
C THR A 72 1.89 -35.07 -24.09
N GLU A 73 1.69 -35.23 -25.41
CA GLU A 73 1.26 -36.47 -26.06
C GLU A 73 2.22 -37.63 -25.80
N ASP A 74 3.53 -37.35 -25.76
CA ASP A 74 4.58 -38.34 -25.57
C ASP A 74 4.85 -38.65 -24.08
N LEU A 75 4.28 -37.88 -23.14
CA LEU A 75 4.55 -38.03 -21.71
C LEU A 75 3.72 -39.15 -21.07
N GLU A 76 4.36 -39.98 -20.25
CA GLU A 76 3.68 -40.99 -19.44
C GLU A 76 3.04 -40.37 -18.17
N SER A 77 2.17 -41.11 -17.49
CA SER A 77 1.67 -40.73 -16.17
C SER A 77 2.78 -40.81 -15.11
N SER A 78 2.76 -39.90 -14.14
CA SER A 78 3.71 -39.94 -13.01
C SER A 78 3.53 -41.20 -12.18
N ILE A 79 4.65 -41.76 -11.72
CA ILE A 79 4.71 -42.97 -10.89
C ILE A 79 4.19 -42.68 -9.48
N GLU A 80 4.48 -41.48 -8.95
CA GLU A 80 4.07 -41.09 -7.59
C GLU A 80 2.59 -40.71 -7.53
N ASN A 81 2.09 -40.03 -8.57
CA ASN A 81 0.69 -39.65 -8.66
C ASN A 81 0.16 -39.80 -10.11
N PRO A 82 -0.57 -40.88 -10.41
CA PRO A 82 -1.08 -41.18 -11.75
C PRO A 82 -2.04 -40.13 -12.33
N GLU A 83 -2.56 -39.21 -11.52
CA GLU A 83 -3.39 -38.09 -11.98
C GLU A 83 -2.60 -37.02 -12.74
N TYR A 84 -1.27 -37.02 -12.62
CA TYR A 84 -0.37 -36.08 -13.28
C TYR A 84 0.54 -36.77 -14.31
N LEU A 85 1.13 -35.99 -15.20
CA LEU A 85 2.16 -36.44 -16.13
C LEU A 85 3.52 -36.57 -15.44
N SER A 86 4.37 -37.39 -16.02
CA SER A 86 5.72 -37.72 -15.54
C SER A 86 6.64 -36.52 -15.45
N GLU A 87 6.49 -35.53 -16.34
CA GLU A 87 7.28 -34.31 -16.33
C GLU A 87 6.45 -33.08 -15.93
N PRO A 88 6.98 -32.20 -15.05
CA PRO A 88 6.32 -30.96 -14.68
C PRO A 88 6.57 -29.86 -15.72
N LEU A 89 5.70 -28.86 -15.70
CA LEU A 89 5.86 -27.59 -16.39
C LEU A 89 6.73 -26.65 -15.54
N ASN A 90 7.99 -26.51 -15.92
CA ASN A 90 8.93 -25.60 -15.26
C ASN A 90 8.82 -24.19 -15.82
N LEU A 91 8.60 -23.22 -14.93
CA LEU A 91 8.56 -21.80 -15.27
C LEU A 91 9.95 -21.21 -15.07
N TYR A 92 10.52 -20.65 -16.14
CA TYR A 92 11.82 -20.00 -16.15
C TYR A 92 11.66 -18.49 -16.28
N LEU A 93 12.47 -17.76 -15.53
CA LEU A 93 12.68 -16.32 -15.68
C LEU A 93 14.19 -16.09 -15.80
N ASP A 94 14.65 -15.59 -16.96
CA ASP A 94 16.07 -15.36 -17.25
C ASP A 94 16.92 -16.61 -17.00
N ASP A 95 16.49 -17.74 -17.55
CA ASP A 95 17.10 -19.07 -17.42
C ASP A 95 17.16 -19.65 -16.00
N LYS A 96 16.50 -19.03 -15.02
CA LYS A 96 16.35 -19.57 -13.66
C LYS A 96 14.94 -20.10 -13.44
N ILE A 97 14.84 -21.31 -12.88
CA ILE A 97 13.54 -21.88 -12.48
C ILE A 97 12.98 -21.04 -11.33
N VAL A 98 11.77 -20.50 -11.53
CA VAL A 98 11.02 -19.74 -10.52
C VAL A 98 9.87 -20.54 -9.91
N ASN A 99 9.30 -21.49 -10.66
CA ASN A 99 8.28 -22.41 -10.16
C ASN A 99 8.21 -23.68 -11.02
N SER A 100 7.64 -24.76 -10.49
CA SER A 100 7.38 -26.02 -11.19
C SER A 100 5.95 -26.46 -10.93
N LEU A 101 5.18 -26.65 -12.00
CA LEU A 101 3.75 -26.98 -11.93
C LEU A 101 3.51 -28.39 -12.46
N LEU A 102 2.77 -29.21 -11.71
CA LEU A 102 2.36 -30.52 -12.19
C LEU A 102 1.29 -30.38 -13.28
N ILE A 103 1.37 -31.22 -14.31
CA ILE A 103 0.42 -31.19 -15.44
C ILE A 103 -0.58 -32.33 -15.26
N SER A 104 -1.87 -32.01 -15.19
CA SER A 104 -2.91 -33.03 -15.07
C SER A 104 -2.95 -33.93 -16.30
N LYS A 105 -3.11 -35.24 -16.10
CA LYS A 105 -3.22 -36.27 -17.16
C LYS A 105 -4.30 -35.94 -18.19
N GLY A 106 -5.38 -35.28 -17.78
CA GLY A 106 -6.46 -34.85 -18.67
C GLY A 106 -6.06 -33.83 -19.76
N LEU A 107 -4.86 -33.25 -19.66
CA LEU A 107 -4.30 -32.34 -20.66
C LEU A 107 -3.40 -33.04 -21.69
N LYS A 108 -3.09 -34.34 -21.49
CA LYS A 108 -2.25 -35.14 -22.40
C LYS A 108 -2.79 -35.13 -23.83
N GLY A 109 -2.01 -34.63 -24.79
CA GLY A 109 -2.39 -34.60 -26.21
C GLY A 109 -3.56 -33.68 -26.53
N ARG A 110 -4.08 -32.93 -25.55
CA ARG A 110 -5.31 -32.15 -25.71
C ARG A 110 -4.98 -30.69 -26.06
N VAL A 111 -5.42 -30.25 -27.23
CA VAL A 111 -5.34 -28.84 -27.63
C VAL A 111 -6.40 -28.06 -26.85
N THR A 112 -5.98 -27.29 -25.86
CA THR A 112 -6.83 -26.36 -25.12
C THR A 112 -6.13 -25.01 -24.96
N THR A 113 -6.85 -23.93 -25.23
CA THR A 113 -6.35 -22.57 -24.97
C THR A 113 -6.62 -22.16 -23.54
N GLN A 114 -7.63 -22.71 -22.88
CA GLN A 114 -7.94 -22.41 -21.49
C GLN A 114 -7.34 -23.48 -20.57
N ILE A 115 -6.48 -23.04 -19.65
CA ILE A 115 -5.81 -23.91 -18.67
C ILE A 115 -6.02 -23.30 -17.29
N SER A 116 -6.34 -24.14 -16.30
CA SER A 116 -6.35 -23.75 -14.89
C SER A 116 -5.01 -24.06 -14.27
N ILE A 117 -4.38 -23.05 -13.67
CA ILE A 117 -3.19 -23.20 -12.82
C ILE A 117 -3.67 -23.25 -11.38
N SER A 118 -3.18 -24.22 -10.61
CA SER A 118 -3.50 -24.36 -9.20
C SER A 118 -2.23 -24.45 -8.37
N GLY A 119 -2.34 -24.07 -7.10
CA GLY A 119 -1.28 -24.20 -6.11
C GLY A 119 -1.86 -24.10 -4.70
N SER A 120 -0.99 -24.04 -3.71
CA SER A 120 -1.38 -23.96 -2.31
C SER A 120 -0.50 -22.98 -1.54
N GLY A 121 -1.10 -22.34 -0.53
CA GLY A 121 -0.37 -21.67 0.54
C GLY A 121 -0.55 -22.39 1.87
N ILE A 122 0.42 -22.22 2.76
CA ILE A 122 0.49 -22.90 4.07
C ILE A 122 0.64 -21.84 5.17
N GLY A 123 0.02 -22.07 6.32
CA GLY A 123 0.18 -21.23 7.50
C GLY A 123 -0.19 -21.95 8.79
N GLU A 124 0.26 -21.43 9.93
CA GLU A 124 -0.10 -21.98 11.24
C GLU A 124 -1.58 -21.70 11.56
N THR A 125 -2.10 -20.58 11.03
CA THR A 125 -3.51 -20.17 11.15
C THR A 125 -4.22 -20.17 9.79
N GLN A 126 -5.57 -20.15 9.81
CA GLN A 126 -6.38 -20.04 8.59
C GLN A 126 -6.08 -18.74 7.82
N ASP A 127 -5.91 -17.63 8.54
CA ASP A 127 -5.66 -16.31 7.94
C ASP A 127 -4.28 -16.26 7.28
N GLU A 128 -3.26 -16.86 7.91
CA GLU A 128 -1.92 -16.93 7.33
C GLU A 128 -1.90 -17.81 6.07
N ALA A 129 -2.52 -18.99 6.12
CA ALA A 129 -2.58 -19.88 4.96
C ALA A 129 -3.31 -19.22 3.79
N PHE A 130 -4.39 -18.46 4.07
CA PHE A 130 -5.10 -17.71 3.05
C PHE A 130 -4.24 -16.58 2.44
N ARG A 131 -3.54 -15.81 3.26
CA ARG A 131 -2.64 -14.74 2.79
C ARG A 131 -1.48 -15.28 1.97
N ASP A 132 -0.86 -16.36 2.41
CA ASP A 132 0.24 -17.02 1.69
C ASP A 132 -0.22 -17.55 0.32
N ALA A 133 -1.41 -18.17 0.27
CA ALA A 133 -2.02 -18.61 -0.99
C ALA A 133 -2.34 -17.41 -1.91
N GLU A 134 -2.83 -16.31 -1.35
CA GLU A 134 -3.11 -15.08 -2.12
C GLU A 134 -1.83 -14.46 -2.69
N GLU A 135 -0.76 -14.37 -1.89
CA GLU A 135 0.54 -13.87 -2.31
C GLU A 135 1.13 -14.76 -3.41
N SER A 136 1.15 -16.07 -3.21
CA SER A 136 1.63 -17.06 -4.18
C SER A 136 0.87 -17.00 -5.51
N MET A 137 -0.47 -16.88 -5.45
CA MET A 137 -1.32 -16.72 -6.62
C MET A 137 -1.00 -15.42 -7.37
N LYS A 138 -0.95 -14.27 -6.66
CA LYS A 138 -0.64 -12.96 -7.25
C LYS A 138 0.76 -12.92 -7.85
N LYS A 139 1.73 -13.56 -7.22
CA LYS A 139 3.11 -13.70 -7.70
C LYS A 139 3.16 -14.46 -9.03
N LEU A 140 2.51 -15.62 -9.10
CA LEU A 140 2.40 -16.41 -10.33
C LEU A 140 1.68 -15.65 -11.45
N GLN A 141 0.53 -15.04 -11.15
CA GLN A 141 -0.20 -14.21 -12.11
C GLN A 141 0.66 -13.05 -12.63
N THR A 142 1.47 -12.44 -11.76
CA THR A 142 2.38 -11.35 -12.15
C THR A 142 3.45 -11.86 -13.09
N ILE A 143 4.14 -12.95 -12.73
CA ILE A 143 5.17 -13.57 -13.59
C ILE A 143 4.59 -13.90 -14.98
N LEU A 144 3.37 -14.44 -15.05
CA LEU A 144 2.72 -14.81 -16.31
C LEU A 144 2.30 -13.59 -17.16
N ILE A 145 1.87 -12.50 -16.53
CA ILE A 145 1.43 -11.26 -17.23
C ILE A 145 2.62 -10.43 -17.68
N THR A 146 3.51 -10.10 -16.76
CA THR A 146 4.66 -9.27 -17.07
C THR A 146 5.65 -10.01 -17.94
N GLY A 147 5.58 -11.35 -17.94
CA GLY A 147 6.70 -12.18 -18.35
C GLY A 147 7.94 -11.71 -17.59
N SER A 148 9.02 -11.59 -18.34
CA SER A 148 10.16 -10.78 -17.96
C SER A 148 9.88 -9.28 -18.03
N LEU A 149 10.20 -8.56 -16.96
CA LEU A 149 10.37 -7.12 -17.05
C LEU A 149 11.35 -6.80 -18.19
N PRO A 150 11.00 -5.89 -19.12
CA PRO A 150 11.84 -5.59 -20.29
C PRO A 150 13.15 -4.88 -19.93
N TYR A 151 13.35 -4.57 -18.65
CA TYR A 151 14.49 -3.89 -18.10
C TYR A 151 14.86 -4.49 -16.75
N LYS A 152 16.16 -4.60 -16.48
CA LYS A 152 16.66 -4.89 -15.13
C LYS A 152 16.30 -3.70 -14.25
N LEU A 153 15.43 -3.93 -13.27
CA LEU A 153 15.10 -2.96 -12.24
C LEU A 153 16.23 -2.94 -11.21
N GLU A 154 16.99 -1.85 -11.18
CA GLU A 154 17.81 -1.52 -10.02
C GLU A 154 16.94 -0.74 -9.04
N ILE A 155 16.71 -1.30 -7.86
CA ILE A 155 15.98 -0.60 -6.79
C ILE A 155 16.94 0.46 -6.24
N VAL A 156 16.84 1.68 -6.78
CA VAL A 156 17.69 2.82 -6.36
C VAL A 156 17.40 3.22 -4.92
N LYS A 157 16.14 3.11 -4.49
CA LYS A 157 15.72 3.45 -3.13
C LYS A 157 14.41 2.75 -2.79
N LEU A 158 14.36 2.15 -1.60
CA LEU A 158 13.16 1.57 -1.02
C LEU A 158 12.92 2.22 0.34
N ASP A 159 11.98 3.16 0.40
CA ASP A 159 11.58 3.81 1.65
C ASP A 159 10.33 3.11 2.19
N THR A 160 10.53 2.06 3.00
CA THR A 160 9.44 1.37 3.71
C THR A 160 9.26 1.94 5.10
N ILE A 161 8.09 2.53 5.38
CA ILE A 161 7.72 3.02 6.70
C ILE A 161 6.80 1.98 7.35
N SER A 162 7.21 1.47 8.51
CA SER A 162 6.41 0.51 9.28
C SER A 162 5.18 1.20 9.90
N PRO A 163 3.98 0.57 9.84
CA PRO A 163 2.77 1.13 10.43
C PRO A 163 2.90 1.51 11.91
N VAL A 164 3.68 0.74 12.67
CA VAL A 164 3.96 0.98 14.10
C VAL A 164 4.60 2.35 14.33
N LEU A 165 5.54 2.75 13.45
CA LEU A 165 6.23 4.03 13.57
C LEU A 165 5.27 5.21 13.32
N GLY A 166 4.27 5.01 12.46
CA GLY A 166 3.20 5.98 12.23
C GLY A 166 2.30 6.16 13.45
N GLU A 167 1.91 5.08 14.12
CA GLU A 167 1.09 5.14 15.33
C GLU A 167 1.84 5.82 16.49
N GLU A 168 3.10 5.48 16.72
CA GLU A 168 3.94 6.12 17.72
C GLU A 168 4.11 7.63 17.45
N PHE A 169 4.25 8.01 16.18
CA PHE A 169 4.38 9.40 15.78
C PHE A 169 3.11 10.21 16.09
N VAL A 170 1.93 9.68 15.78
CA VAL A 170 0.64 10.33 16.10
C VAL A 170 0.49 10.52 17.61
N ASN A 171 0.79 9.47 18.39
CA ASN A 171 0.72 9.54 19.85
C ASN A 171 1.69 10.58 20.43
N SER A 172 2.91 10.64 19.89
CA SER A 172 3.93 11.61 20.30
C SER A 172 3.52 13.04 20.02
N ILE A 173 2.91 13.32 18.86
CA ILE A 173 2.43 14.66 18.51
C ILE A 173 1.25 15.07 19.39
N LEU A 174 0.31 14.16 19.65
CA LEU A 174 -0.83 14.46 20.53
C LEU A 174 -0.36 14.83 21.94
N LEU A 175 0.60 14.07 22.48
CA LEU A 175 1.18 14.36 23.79
C LEU A 175 1.97 15.68 23.79
N ALA A 176 2.82 15.91 22.78
CA ALA A 176 3.58 17.14 22.66
C ALA A 176 2.66 18.37 22.52
N GLY A 177 1.60 18.27 21.71
CA GLY A 177 0.59 19.32 21.53
C GLY A 177 -0.16 19.62 22.83
N ALA A 178 -0.58 18.60 23.57
CA ALA A 178 -1.24 18.77 24.87
C ALA A 178 -0.33 19.46 25.90
N VAL A 179 0.94 19.04 25.99
CA VAL A 179 1.93 19.66 26.88
C VAL A 179 2.20 21.11 26.49
N ALA A 180 2.36 21.41 25.20
CA ALA A 180 2.58 22.76 24.71
C ALA A 180 1.39 23.69 25.04
N LEU A 181 0.16 23.21 24.82
CA LEU A 181 -1.06 23.96 25.10
C LEU A 181 -1.22 24.25 26.61
N LEU A 182 -0.91 23.27 27.47
CA LEU A 182 -0.87 23.47 28.91
C LEU A 182 0.22 24.45 29.35
N ALA A 183 1.42 24.35 28.76
CA ALA A 183 2.55 25.24 29.07
C ALA A 183 2.23 26.70 28.71
N VAL A 184 1.66 26.94 27.53
CA VAL A 184 1.20 28.28 27.10
C VAL A 184 0.12 28.79 28.04
N SER A 185 -0.89 27.97 28.36
CA SER A 185 -1.93 28.39 29.31
C SER A 185 -1.35 28.75 30.67
N LEU A 186 -0.41 27.98 31.18
CA LEU A 186 0.23 28.25 32.46
C LEU A 186 1.01 29.57 32.42
N PHE A 187 1.77 29.79 31.34
CA PHE A 187 2.50 31.04 31.13
C PHE A 187 1.57 32.26 31.12
N ILE A 188 0.46 32.20 30.39
CA ILE A 188 -0.56 33.25 30.33
C ILE A 188 -1.22 33.45 31.71
N PHE A 189 -1.54 32.37 32.41
CA PHE A 189 -2.09 32.46 33.75
C PHE A 189 -1.16 33.22 34.71
N ILE A 190 0.14 32.89 34.71
CA ILE A 190 1.15 33.56 35.53
C ILE A 190 1.26 35.05 35.15
N ARG A 191 1.31 35.35 33.85
CA ARG A 191 1.51 36.72 33.33
C ARG A 191 0.32 37.65 33.58
N TYR A 192 -0.90 37.14 33.46
CA TYR A 192 -2.12 37.96 33.54
C TYR A 192 -2.86 37.86 34.87
N ARG A 193 -2.54 36.86 35.70
CA ARG A 193 -3.14 36.57 37.03
C ARG A 193 -4.67 36.55 37.05
N LYS A 194 -5.30 36.25 35.90
CA LYS A 194 -6.76 36.14 35.76
C LYS A 194 -7.11 34.87 35.00
N VAL A 195 -7.80 33.95 35.68
CA VAL A 195 -8.25 32.66 35.13
C VAL A 195 -9.10 32.85 33.86
N LYS A 196 -9.97 33.87 33.84
CA LYS A 196 -10.87 34.14 32.71
C LYS A 196 -10.13 34.42 31.39
N SER A 197 -8.99 35.12 31.44
CA SER A 197 -8.20 35.43 30.24
C SER A 197 -7.48 34.20 29.70
N SER A 198 -6.93 33.37 30.61
CA SER A 198 -6.27 32.11 30.24
C SER A 198 -7.24 31.13 29.58
N LEU A 199 -8.46 31.01 30.13
CA LEU A 199 -9.47 30.11 29.61
C LEU A 199 -9.99 30.55 28.22
N ALA A 200 -10.19 31.85 28.01
CA ALA A 200 -10.60 32.39 26.71
C ALA A 200 -9.54 32.11 25.62
N LEU A 201 -8.25 32.25 25.94
CA LEU A 201 -7.16 31.96 25.02
C LEU A 201 -7.11 30.46 24.67
N LEU A 202 -7.19 29.60 25.69
CA LEU A 202 -7.25 28.15 25.51
C LEU A 202 -8.39 27.70 24.60
N ILE A 203 -9.62 28.18 24.85
CA ILE A 203 -10.78 27.81 24.04
C ILE A 203 -10.59 28.26 22.59
N THR A 204 -10.01 29.45 22.38
CA THR A 204 -9.75 29.99 21.04
C THR A 204 -8.70 29.17 20.30
N ALA A 205 -7.59 28.81 20.97
CA ALA A 205 -6.55 27.95 20.40
C ALA A 205 -7.06 26.55 20.04
N ILE A 206 -7.88 25.94 20.90
CA ILE A 206 -8.51 24.64 20.59
C ILE A 206 -9.45 24.78 19.39
N SER A 207 -10.25 25.85 19.33
CA SER A 207 -11.13 26.11 18.18
C SER A 207 -10.34 26.29 16.88
N GLU A 208 -9.19 26.96 16.91
CA GLU A 208 -8.31 27.13 15.76
C GLU A 208 -7.79 25.79 15.24
N ILE A 209 -7.30 24.93 16.14
CA ILE A 209 -6.85 23.57 15.79
C ILE A 209 -7.98 22.76 15.15
N ILE A 210 -9.19 22.80 15.74
CA ILE A 210 -10.36 22.08 15.22
C ILE A 210 -10.74 22.59 13.83
N ILE A 211 -10.68 23.91 13.59
CA ILE A 211 -11.01 24.48 12.27
C ILE A 211 -9.98 24.08 11.23
N ILE A 212 -8.68 24.15 11.55
CA ILE A 212 -7.61 23.75 10.63
C ILE A 212 -7.75 22.26 10.25
N LEU A 213 -7.89 21.39 11.24
CA LEU A 213 -8.06 19.95 11.02
C LEU A 213 -9.39 19.62 10.35
N GLY A 214 -10.46 20.36 10.66
CA GLY A 214 -11.77 20.20 10.04
C GLY A 214 -11.74 20.54 8.54
N ILE A 215 -11.08 21.64 8.17
CA ILE A 215 -10.88 21.99 6.76
C ILE A 215 -9.97 20.96 6.08
N ALA A 216 -8.89 20.53 6.73
CA ALA A 216 -8.00 19.49 6.21
C ALA A 216 -8.76 18.18 5.91
N ALA A 217 -9.67 17.77 6.81
CA ALA A 217 -10.51 16.60 6.62
C ALA A 217 -11.52 16.78 5.48
N LEU A 218 -12.11 17.97 5.33
CA LEU A 218 -13.09 18.26 4.27
C LEU A 218 -12.49 18.20 2.86
N ILE A 219 -11.20 18.51 2.72
CA ILE A 219 -10.50 18.46 1.43
C ILE A 219 -9.68 17.17 1.25
N GLU A 220 -9.81 16.21 2.16
CA GLU A 220 -9.04 14.96 2.18
C GLU A 220 -7.52 15.20 2.09
N TRP A 221 -7.02 16.21 2.81
CA TRP A 221 -5.61 16.56 2.81
C TRP A 221 -4.77 15.48 3.50
N ASN A 222 -3.82 14.91 2.77
CA ASN A 222 -2.80 14.02 3.33
C ASN A 222 -1.82 14.80 4.21
N LEU A 223 -1.92 14.60 5.53
CA LEU A 223 -1.04 15.22 6.51
C LEU A 223 0.28 14.44 6.61
N ASP A 224 1.31 14.97 5.98
CA ASP A 224 2.69 14.49 6.12
C ASP A 224 3.48 15.31 7.15
N LEU A 225 4.73 14.92 7.40
CA LEU A 225 5.60 15.56 8.41
C LEU A 225 5.78 17.09 8.16
N PRO A 226 6.05 17.56 6.93
CA PRO A 226 6.03 18.99 6.60
C PRO A 226 4.69 19.68 6.90
N SER A 227 3.57 19.05 6.57
CA SER A 227 2.24 19.61 6.83
C SER A 227 2.00 19.84 8.31
N ILE A 228 2.38 18.88 9.16
CA ILE A 228 2.27 18.99 10.62
C ILE A 228 3.16 20.12 11.15
N ALA A 229 4.38 20.26 10.65
CA ALA A 229 5.25 21.38 11.01
C ALA A 229 4.63 22.74 10.66
N GLY A 230 3.99 22.85 9.49
CA GLY A 230 3.26 24.06 9.09
C GLY A 230 2.06 24.38 9.98
N ILE A 231 1.31 23.36 10.40
CA ILE A 231 0.19 23.52 11.35
C ILE A 231 0.70 24.02 12.71
N LEU A 232 1.78 23.43 13.22
CA LEU A 232 2.40 23.87 14.48
C LEU A 232 2.90 25.32 14.41
N ALA A 233 3.51 25.72 13.30
CA ALA A 233 3.93 27.10 13.07
C ALA A 233 2.72 28.06 13.07
N THR A 234 1.64 27.68 12.38
CA THR A 234 0.39 28.45 12.32
C THR A 234 -0.20 28.66 13.72
N ILE A 235 -0.32 27.58 14.51
CA ILE A 235 -0.81 27.64 15.90
C ILE A 235 0.07 28.57 16.76
N GLY A 236 1.38 28.50 16.59
CA GLY A 236 2.32 29.38 17.30
C GLY A 236 2.06 30.86 17.03
N THR A 237 1.85 31.22 15.75
CA THR A 237 1.50 32.59 15.36
C THR A 237 0.08 32.99 15.83
N GLY A 238 -0.88 32.07 15.82
CA GLY A 238 -2.24 32.32 16.31
C GLY A 238 -2.25 32.69 17.80
N ILE A 239 -1.45 32.00 18.61
CA ILE A 239 -1.28 32.31 20.04
C ILE A 239 -0.67 33.71 20.25
N ASP A 240 0.36 34.09 19.48
CA ASP A 240 0.96 35.43 19.55
C ASP A 240 -0.08 36.54 19.27
N GLN A 241 -0.89 36.34 18.23
CA GLN A 241 -1.98 37.26 17.88
C GLN A 241 -3.04 37.36 19.00
N GLN A 242 -3.38 36.24 19.64
CA GLN A 242 -4.31 36.22 20.78
C GLN A 242 -3.77 37.03 21.96
N ILE A 243 -2.45 36.98 22.23
CA ILE A 243 -1.78 37.78 23.26
C ILE A 243 -1.86 39.27 22.94
N ILE A 244 -1.58 39.66 21.68
CA ILE A 244 -1.69 41.07 21.23
C ILE A 244 -3.11 41.60 21.44
N ILE A 245 -4.14 40.82 21.06
CA ILE A 245 -5.54 41.20 21.27
C ILE A 245 -5.84 41.37 22.76
N LEU A 246 -5.37 40.44 23.59
CA LEU A 246 -5.60 40.49 25.03
C LEU A 246 -4.92 41.70 25.69
N ASP A 247 -3.70 42.04 25.28
CA ASP A 247 -2.97 43.20 25.77
C ASP A 247 -3.64 44.52 25.37
N GLU A 248 -4.03 44.65 24.10
CA GLU A 248 -4.70 45.86 23.62
C GLU A 248 -6.10 46.03 24.24
N ALA A 249 -6.83 44.93 24.48
CA ALA A 249 -8.11 44.96 25.19
C ALA A 249 -7.95 45.45 26.64
N ARG A 250 -6.82 45.16 27.30
CA ARG A 250 -6.55 45.53 28.69
C ARG A 250 -5.96 46.92 28.89
N GLN A 251 -5.33 47.52 27.89
CA GLN A 251 -4.68 48.83 28.04
C GLN A 251 -5.66 49.86 28.66
N GLY A 252 -5.20 50.64 29.65
CA GLY A 252 -6.03 51.61 30.38
C GLY A 252 -6.19 52.96 29.68
N THR A 253 -6.46 52.98 28.37
CA THR A 253 -6.57 54.21 27.58
C THR A 253 -8.01 54.72 27.49
N PHE A 254 -8.24 56.02 27.28
CA PHE A 254 -9.58 56.62 27.07
C PHE A 254 -10.29 56.16 25.77
N LEU A 255 -9.73 55.17 25.07
CA LEU A 255 -10.24 54.67 23.79
C LEU A 255 -11.41 53.70 24.00
N SER A 256 -12.41 53.81 23.13
CA SER A 256 -13.52 52.85 23.04
C SER A 256 -13.01 51.45 22.68
N LEU A 257 -13.69 50.40 23.15
CA LEU A 257 -13.38 49.00 22.82
C LEU A 257 -13.25 48.77 21.30
N LYS A 258 -14.07 49.45 20.48
CA LYS A 258 -14.01 49.36 19.02
C LYS A 258 -12.68 49.87 18.45
N GLN A 259 -12.13 50.94 19.02
CA GLN A 259 -10.86 51.51 18.57
C GLN A 259 -9.68 50.63 18.97
N ARG A 260 -9.73 50.02 20.16
CA ARG A 260 -8.72 49.06 20.63
C ARG A 260 -8.67 47.83 19.73
N MET A 261 -9.83 47.25 19.42
CA MET A 261 -9.90 46.13 18.48
C MET A 261 -9.36 46.50 17.10
N LYS A 262 -9.72 47.68 16.57
CA LYS A 262 -9.19 48.15 15.28
C LYS A 262 -7.65 48.24 15.27
N ARG A 263 -7.05 48.71 16.37
CA ARG A 263 -5.59 48.81 16.50
C ARG A 263 -4.93 47.44 16.58
N ALA A 264 -5.47 46.53 17.39
CA ALA A 264 -4.98 45.14 17.46
C ALA A 264 -5.02 44.46 16.09
N PHE A 265 -6.15 44.56 15.37
CA PHE A 265 -6.28 44.01 14.02
C PHE A 265 -5.30 44.63 13.03
N SER A 266 -5.04 45.94 13.11
CA SER A 266 -4.07 46.60 12.23
C SER A 266 -2.64 46.12 12.49
N ILE A 267 -2.28 45.83 13.74
CA ILE A 267 -0.97 45.28 14.11
C ILE A 267 -0.83 43.86 13.57
N ILE A 268 -1.84 43.02 13.80
CA ILE A 268 -1.85 41.62 13.35
C ILE A 268 -1.76 41.53 11.84
N LEU A 269 -2.56 42.32 11.11
CA LEU A 269 -2.56 42.32 9.66
C LEU A 269 -1.23 42.84 9.11
N GLY A 270 -0.66 43.89 9.71
CA GLY A 270 0.67 44.38 9.33
C GLY A 270 1.78 43.33 9.52
N ALA A 271 1.73 42.59 10.63
CA ALA A 271 2.70 41.52 10.91
C ALA A 271 2.55 40.32 9.96
N TYR A 272 1.33 39.99 9.52
CA TYR A 272 1.09 38.90 8.58
C TYR A 272 1.62 39.17 7.16
N PHE A 273 1.64 40.44 6.74
CA PHE A 273 2.11 40.84 5.40
C PHE A 273 3.60 41.17 5.31
N THR A 274 4.34 41.07 6.43
CA THR A 274 5.79 41.34 6.49
C THR A 274 6.56 40.04 6.63
#